data_AF-A0A0K8SU33-F1
#
_entry.id   AF-A0A0K8SU33-F1
#
_cell.length_a   1.000
_cell.length_b   1.000
_cell.length_c   1.000
_cell.angle_alpha   90.00
_cell.angle_beta   90.00
_cell.angle_gamma   90.00
#
_symmetry.space_group_name_H-M   'P 1'
#
loop_
_entity.id
_entity.type
_entity.pdbx_description
1 polymer ?
#
loop_
_entity_poly.entity_id
_entity_poly.type
_entity_poly.pdbx_seq_one_letter_code
_entity_poly.pdbx_strand_id
1 'polypeptide(L)'
;TVSQLLEPLAAEFGIVGWPDVRLAGSQAEVDREADVSLLEAEILIVNIPPLLPLTGDRVKDVCSDWLEEERKHVSRLRSCLPLYGSPLTNLGVLAPTEFSKLCQPLAALAETCETAVSSMKELLDGWECDGRSRIGEVFNDKLWEQYDTYQTTYRSAMQLLRDKARNDDDFVELCKIRRGAAKYG
;
A
#
# COMPACT_ATOMS: atom_id res chain seq x y z
N THR A 1 -10.03 -7.34 -19.76
CA THR A 1 -9.14 -6.96 -18.63
C THR A 1 -9.62 -5.66 -18.01
N VAL A 2 -9.22 -5.35 -16.78
CA VAL A 2 -9.58 -4.09 -16.09
C VAL A 2 -9.19 -2.86 -16.92
N SER A 3 -8.07 -2.93 -17.64
CA SER A 3 -7.66 -1.90 -18.60
C SER A 3 -8.72 -1.54 -19.64
N GLN A 4 -9.27 -2.55 -20.30
CA GLN A 4 -10.27 -2.36 -21.36
C GLN A 4 -11.61 -1.83 -20.84
N LEU A 5 -11.94 -2.12 -19.57
CA LEU A 5 -13.14 -1.59 -18.92
C LEU A 5 -12.98 -0.11 -18.55
N LEU A 6 -11.80 0.28 -18.06
CA LEU A 6 -11.56 1.63 -17.55
C LEU A 6 -11.05 2.62 -18.60
N GLU A 7 -10.52 2.18 -19.74
CA GLU A 7 -10.13 3.04 -20.86
C GLU A 7 -11.26 3.97 -21.37
N PRO A 8 -12.49 3.50 -21.64
CA PRO A 8 -13.57 4.39 -22.07
C PRO A 8 -14.01 5.37 -20.97
N LEU A 9 -13.98 4.96 -19.70
CA LEU A 9 -14.28 5.83 -18.55
C LEU A 9 -13.18 6.89 -18.37
N ALA A 10 -11.91 6.51 -18.45
CA ALA A 10 -10.78 7.43 -18.38
C ALA A 10 -10.85 8.48 -19.50
N ALA A 11 -11.26 8.08 -20.72
CA ALA A 11 -11.49 9.00 -21.83
C ALA A 11 -12.67 9.95 -21.58
N GLU A 12 -13.77 9.45 -21.01
CA GLU A 12 -14.96 10.25 -20.67
C GLU A 12 -14.66 11.31 -19.58
N PHE A 13 -13.85 10.95 -18.58
CA PHE A 13 -13.46 11.83 -17.48
C PHE A 13 -12.16 12.62 -17.73
N GLY A 14 -11.57 12.53 -18.93
CA GLY A 14 -10.38 13.28 -19.30
C GLY A 14 -9.11 12.91 -18.51
N ILE A 15 -9.05 11.69 -17.96
CA ILE A 15 -7.91 11.21 -17.19
C ILE A 15 -6.78 10.85 -18.16
N VAL A 16 -5.65 11.56 -18.04
CA VAL A 16 -4.46 11.30 -18.84
C VAL A 16 -3.67 10.15 -18.22
N GLY A 17 -3.83 8.94 -18.78
CA GLY A 17 -3.11 7.75 -18.35
C GLY A 17 -3.93 6.80 -17.46
N TRP A 18 -3.25 5.82 -16.85
CA TRP A 18 -3.90 4.86 -15.95
C TRP A 18 -4.20 5.52 -14.59
N PRO A 19 -5.46 5.58 -14.15
CA PRO A 19 -5.79 6.16 -12.85
C PRO A 19 -5.32 5.30 -11.68
N ASP A 20 -5.24 5.88 -10.48
CA ASP A 20 -5.03 5.11 -9.24
C ASP A 20 -6.36 4.41 -8.88
N VAL A 21 -6.48 3.16 -9.32
CA VAL A 21 -7.68 2.34 -9.12
C VAL A 21 -7.48 1.48 -7.88
N ARG A 22 -8.36 1.62 -6.90
CA ARG A 22 -8.32 0.89 -5.65
C ARG A 22 -9.61 0.14 -5.37
N LEU A 23 -9.53 -1.02 -4.73
CA LEU A 23 -10.70 -1.73 -4.20
C LEU A 23 -11.26 -0.94 -3.01
N ALA A 24 -12.55 -0.61 -3.00
CA ALA A 24 -13.14 0.22 -1.96
C ALA A 24 -13.06 -0.40 -0.57
N GLY A 25 -13.21 -1.73 -0.48
CA GLY A 25 -13.19 -2.46 0.79
C GLY A 25 -11.79 -2.56 1.41
N SER A 26 -10.74 -2.66 0.60
CA SER A 26 -9.37 -2.92 1.08
C SER A 26 -8.37 -1.81 0.79
N GLN A 27 -8.73 -0.82 -0.03
CA GLN A 27 -7.86 0.24 -0.55
C GLN A 27 -6.64 -0.29 -1.32
N ALA A 28 -6.68 -1.54 -1.77
CA ALA A 28 -5.61 -2.16 -2.53
C ALA A 28 -5.62 -1.67 -3.97
N GLU A 29 -4.43 -1.37 -4.52
CA GLU A 29 -4.28 -1.01 -5.93
C GLU A 29 -4.66 -2.21 -6.81
N VAL A 30 -5.52 -1.98 -7.80
CA VAL A 30 -6.04 -3.01 -8.70
C VAL A 30 -5.04 -3.29 -9.81
N ASP A 31 -4.84 -4.56 -10.14
CA ASP A 31 -4.01 -4.94 -11.29
C ASP A 31 -4.71 -4.56 -12.59
N ARG A 32 -4.00 -3.84 -13.47
CA ARG A 32 -4.49 -3.41 -14.78
C ARG A 32 -4.82 -4.60 -15.68
N GLU A 33 -4.02 -5.67 -15.56
CA GLU A 33 -4.11 -6.85 -16.42
C GLU A 33 -5.01 -7.95 -15.83
N ALA A 34 -5.61 -7.70 -14.66
CA ALA A 34 -6.58 -8.60 -14.06
C ALA A 34 -7.78 -8.86 -14.99
N ASP A 35 -8.34 -10.06 -14.86
CA ASP A 35 -9.61 -10.37 -15.48
C ASP A 35 -10.75 -9.67 -14.71
N VAL A 36 -11.71 -9.13 -15.46
CA VAL A 36 -12.85 -8.39 -14.91
C VAL A 36 -13.75 -9.29 -14.06
N SER A 37 -13.77 -10.59 -14.37
CA SER A 37 -14.49 -11.62 -13.60
C SER A 37 -14.02 -11.71 -12.13
N LEU A 38 -12.80 -11.29 -11.82
CA LEU A 38 -12.23 -11.30 -10.47
C LEU A 38 -12.64 -10.08 -9.64
N LEU A 39 -13.26 -9.08 -10.28
CA LEU A 39 -13.80 -7.86 -9.65
C LEU A 39 -15.32 -7.88 -9.55
N GLU A 40 -15.96 -9.01 -9.84
CA GLU A 40 -17.41 -9.14 -9.79
C GLU A 40 -17.89 -8.92 -8.34
N ALA A 41 -18.77 -7.92 -8.15
CA ALA A 41 -19.26 -7.41 -6.86
C ALA A 41 -18.29 -6.56 -6.01
N GLU A 42 -17.12 -6.16 -6.54
CA GLU A 42 -16.22 -5.22 -5.85
C GLU A 42 -16.48 -3.77 -6.31
N ILE A 43 -16.42 -2.82 -5.39
CA ILE A 43 -16.54 -1.38 -5.71
C ILE A 43 -15.14 -0.82 -5.97
N LEU A 44 -14.94 -0.14 -7.09
CA LEU A 44 -13.67 0.50 -7.44
C LEU A 44 -13.68 1.98 -7.10
N ILE A 45 -12.63 2.45 -6.42
CA ILE A 45 -12.36 3.86 -6.18
C ILE A 45 -11.30 4.28 -7.20
N VAL A 46 -11.64 5.26 -8.03
CA VAL A 46 -10.74 5.82 -9.03
C VAL A 46 -10.27 7.17 -8.52
N ASN A 47 -9.02 7.24 -8.05
CA ASN A 47 -8.39 8.48 -7.65
C ASN A 47 -7.61 9.07 -8.82
N ILE A 48 -7.90 10.34 -9.12
CA ILE A 48 -7.13 11.14 -10.06
C ILE A 48 -6.06 11.85 -9.23
N PRO A 49 -4.75 11.52 -9.40
CA PRO A 49 -3.72 12.19 -8.64
C PRO A 49 -3.72 13.69 -8.98
N PRO A 50 -3.73 14.59 -7.98
CA PRO A 50 -3.63 16.01 -8.24
C PRO A 50 -2.28 16.31 -8.89
N LEU A 51 -2.27 17.13 -9.93
CA LEU A 51 -1.03 17.70 -10.46
C LEU A 51 -0.47 18.63 -9.39
N LEU A 52 0.59 18.20 -8.70
CA LEU A 52 1.29 19.05 -7.74
C LEU A 52 2.01 20.17 -8.51
N PRO A 53 1.64 21.44 -8.29
CA PRO A 53 2.34 22.55 -8.95
C PRO A 53 3.77 22.63 -8.41
N LEU A 54 4.75 22.65 -9.32
CA LEU A 54 6.15 22.83 -8.95
C LEU A 54 6.34 24.18 -8.25
N THR A 55 6.87 24.14 -7.03
CA THR A 55 7.06 25.33 -6.18
C THR A 55 8.32 26.12 -6.55
N GLY A 56 9.21 25.55 -7.38
CA GLY A 56 10.47 26.16 -7.81
C GLY A 56 11.64 25.91 -6.86
N ASP A 57 11.38 25.45 -5.63
CA ASP A 57 12.38 24.90 -4.73
C ASP A 57 12.47 23.38 -4.92
N ARG A 58 13.54 22.92 -5.58
CA ARG A 58 13.76 21.50 -5.87
C ARG A 58 13.67 20.60 -4.64
N VAL A 59 14.12 21.08 -3.47
CA VAL A 59 14.10 20.26 -2.25
C VAL A 59 12.67 20.12 -1.75
N LYS A 60 11.88 21.19 -1.80
CA LYS A 60 10.45 21.18 -1.43
C LYS A 60 9.65 20.28 -2.36
N ASP A 61 9.93 20.36 -3.66
CA ASP A 61 9.27 19.55 -4.68
C ASP A 61 9.56 18.06 -4.44
N VAL A 62 10.82 17.68 -4.18
CA VAL A 62 11.20 16.29 -3.83
C VAL A 62 10.54 15.82 -2.53
N CYS A 63 10.46 16.66 -1.51
CA CYS A 63 9.75 16.32 -0.26
C CYS A 63 8.25 16.13 -0.49
N SER A 64 7.64 16.89 -1.40
CA SER A 64 6.23 16.76 -1.75
C SER A 64 5.97 15.47 -2.54
N ASP A 65 6.85 15.13 -3.48
CA ASP A 65 6.80 13.86 -4.20
C ASP A 65 6.97 12.67 -3.25
N TRP A 66 7.92 12.75 -2.33
CA TRP A 66 8.13 11.72 -1.31
C TRP A 66 6.89 11.57 -0.41
N LEU A 67 6.27 12.69 0.01
CA LEU A 67 5.06 12.65 0.85
C LEU A 67 3.93 11.88 0.16
N GLU A 68 3.74 12.09 -1.14
CA GLU A 68 2.67 11.44 -1.90
C GLU A 68 2.96 9.94 -2.12
N GLU A 69 4.20 9.58 -2.45
CA GLU A 69 4.60 8.18 -2.57
C GLU A 69 4.54 7.45 -1.22
N GLU A 70 4.92 8.10 -0.13
CA GLU A 70 4.85 7.52 1.21
C GLU A 70 3.39 7.32 1.65
N ARG A 71 2.48 8.25 1.32
CA ARG A 71 1.04 8.06 1.53
C ARG A 71 0.51 6.83 0.79
N LYS A 72 0.93 6.64 -0.47
CA LYS A 72 0.59 5.43 -1.23
C LYS A 72 1.19 4.18 -0.58
N HIS A 73 2.43 4.26 -0.11
CA HIS A 73 3.10 3.16 0.59
C HIS A 73 2.37 2.74 1.88
N VAL A 74 2.01 3.69 2.75
CA VAL A 74 1.20 3.44 3.95
C VAL A 74 -0.13 2.80 3.58
N SER A 75 -0.81 3.29 2.54
CA SER A 75 -2.07 2.69 2.08
C SER A 75 -1.87 1.25 1.60
N ARG A 76 -0.78 0.96 0.89
CA ARG A 76 -0.45 -0.40 0.45
C ARG A 76 -0.20 -1.31 1.64
N LEU A 77 0.63 -0.88 2.62
CA LEU A 77 0.89 -1.65 3.84
C LEU A 77 -0.39 -1.95 4.61
N ARG A 78 -1.29 -0.96 4.73
CA ARG A 78 -2.59 -1.14 5.39
C ARG A 78 -3.52 -2.05 4.62
N SER A 79 -3.48 -2.03 3.29
CA SER A 79 -4.35 -2.86 2.44
C SER A 79 -4.05 -4.35 2.53
N CYS A 80 -2.82 -4.74 2.90
CA CYS A 80 -2.43 -6.15 3.06
C CYS A 80 -3.26 -6.87 4.14
N LEU A 81 -3.62 -6.16 5.22
CA LEU A 81 -4.36 -6.73 6.35
C LEU A 81 -5.83 -7.08 6.01
N PRO A 82 -6.65 -6.20 5.39
CA PRO A 82 -7.99 -6.56 4.96
C PRO A 82 -8.00 -7.48 3.72
N LEU A 83 -7.01 -7.38 2.83
CA LEU A 83 -6.94 -8.24 1.63
C LEU A 83 -6.71 -9.71 1.96
N TYR A 84 -5.67 -9.97 2.76
CA TYR A 84 -5.23 -11.32 3.06
C TYR A 84 -5.58 -11.68 4.49
N GLY A 85 -5.44 -10.73 5.40
CA GLY A 85 -5.52 -11.03 6.79
C GLY A 85 -6.89 -11.52 7.27
N SER A 86 -7.92 -10.67 7.18
CA SER A 86 -9.26 -11.03 7.67
C SER A 86 -9.83 -12.31 7.01
N PRO A 87 -9.69 -12.52 5.68
CA PRO A 87 -10.15 -13.76 5.04
C PRO A 87 -9.39 -15.01 5.51
N LEU A 88 -8.06 -14.93 5.64
CA LEU A 88 -7.24 -16.08 6.02
C LEU A 88 -7.46 -16.50 7.48
N THR A 89 -7.76 -15.56 8.38
CA THR A 89 -8.14 -15.88 9.77
C THR A 89 -9.55 -16.44 9.85
N ASN A 90 -10.50 -15.87 9.10
CA ASN A 90 -11.90 -16.31 9.12
C ASN A 90 -12.08 -17.73 8.55
N LEU A 91 -11.22 -18.15 7.63
CA LEU A 91 -11.22 -19.49 7.05
C LEU A 91 -10.40 -20.51 7.85
N GLY A 92 -9.75 -20.08 8.94
CA GLY A 92 -8.96 -20.97 9.80
C GLY A 92 -7.66 -21.49 9.19
N VAL A 93 -7.28 -20.98 8.02
CA VAL A 93 -6.08 -21.36 7.25
C VAL A 93 -4.79 -20.92 7.96
N LEU A 94 -4.83 -19.77 8.63
CA LEU A 94 -3.72 -19.24 9.43
C LEU A 94 -4.09 -19.25 10.91
N ALA A 95 -3.21 -19.84 11.74
CA ALA A 95 -3.40 -19.76 13.18
C ALA A 95 -3.26 -18.28 13.63
N PRO A 96 -3.98 -17.84 14.67
CA PRO A 96 -3.91 -16.46 15.17
C PRO A 96 -2.47 -16.01 15.53
N THR A 97 -1.62 -16.96 15.94
CA THR A 97 -0.21 -16.73 16.28
C THR A 97 0.70 -16.58 15.07
N GLU A 98 0.38 -17.23 13.95
CA GLU A 98 1.09 -17.08 12.67
C GLU A 98 0.67 -15.77 12.01
N PHE A 99 -0.62 -15.47 12.07
CA PHE A 99 -1.20 -14.22 11.63
C PHE A 99 -0.57 -13.01 12.32
N SER A 100 -0.47 -13.03 13.65
CA SER A 100 0.12 -11.93 14.40
C SER A 100 1.58 -11.70 14.03
N LYS A 101 2.36 -12.77 13.80
CA LYS A 101 3.75 -12.67 13.35
C LYS A 101 3.91 -12.01 11.98
N LEU A 102 2.96 -12.21 11.07
CA LEU A 102 2.96 -11.57 9.75
C LEU A 102 2.46 -10.12 9.82
N CYS A 103 1.37 -9.90 10.56
CA CYS A 103 0.62 -8.65 10.51
C CYS A 103 1.14 -7.59 11.48
N GLN A 104 1.69 -7.97 12.64
CA GLN A 104 2.18 -6.99 13.62
C GLN A 104 3.37 -6.16 13.09
N PRO A 105 4.40 -6.74 12.45
CA PRO A 105 5.49 -5.95 11.89
C PRO A 105 5.02 -5.00 10.78
N LEU A 106 4.08 -5.45 9.95
CA LEU A 106 3.47 -4.64 8.88
C LEU A 106 2.62 -3.49 9.44
N ALA A 107 1.79 -3.75 10.45
CA ALA A 107 0.95 -2.73 11.08
C ALA A 107 1.80 -1.67 11.80
N ALA A 108 2.81 -2.11 12.56
CA ALA A 108 3.73 -1.21 13.23
C ALA A 108 4.59 -0.39 12.25
N LEU A 109 4.99 -0.99 11.11
CA LEU A 109 5.64 -0.25 10.03
C LEU A 109 4.70 0.80 9.43
N ALA A 110 3.45 0.43 9.13
CA ALA A 110 2.47 1.35 8.57
C ALA A 110 2.18 2.55 9.49
N GLU A 111 2.08 2.32 10.81
CA GLU A 111 1.90 3.38 11.81
C GLU A 111 3.11 4.33 11.87
N THR A 112 4.32 3.77 11.83
CA THR A 112 5.55 4.57 11.87
C THR A 112 5.73 5.38 10.59
N CYS A 113 5.41 4.80 9.43
CA CYS A 113 5.40 5.50 8.15
C CYS A 113 4.31 6.59 8.11
N GLU A 114 3.12 6.37 8.68
CA GLU A 114 2.08 7.40 8.78
C GLU A 114 2.52 8.58 9.66
N THR A 115 3.27 8.29 10.74
CA THR A 115 3.87 9.34 11.57
C THR A 115 4.85 10.17 10.74
N ALA A 116 5.72 9.52 9.96
CA ALA A 116 6.66 10.20 9.06
C ALA A 116 5.95 11.04 7.98
N VAL A 117 4.86 10.53 7.39
CA VAL A 117 3.99 11.26 6.45
C VAL A 117 3.41 12.52 7.11
N SER A 118 2.96 12.41 8.35
CA SER A 118 2.39 13.53 9.09
C SER A 118 3.46 14.58 9.39
N SER A 119 4.64 14.17 9.86
CA SER A 119 5.77 15.07 10.11
C SER A 119 6.28 15.75 8.83
N MET A 120 6.36 15.04 7.70
CA MET A 120 6.75 15.65 6.42
C MET A 120 5.70 16.64 5.92
N LYS A 121 4.41 16.36 6.14
CA LYS A 121 3.34 17.31 5.82
C LYS A 121 3.48 18.60 6.63
N GLU A 122 3.67 18.49 7.96
CA GLU A 122 3.89 19.64 8.84
C GLU A 122 5.14 20.44 8.44
N LEU A 123 6.20 19.75 8.02
CA LEU A 123 7.43 20.38 7.53
C LEU A 123 7.19 21.16 6.22
N LEU A 124 6.41 20.60 5.29
CA LEU A 124 6.06 21.26 4.02
C LEU A 124 5.13 22.46 4.24
N ASP A 125 4.20 22.37 5.20
CA ASP A 125 3.31 23.46 5.59
C ASP A 125 4.10 24.62 6.22
N GLY A 126 5.20 24.33 6.94
CA GLY A 126 6.11 25.29 7.58
C GLY A 126 7.40 25.61 6.81
N TRP A 127 7.45 25.34 5.50
CA TRP A 127 8.70 25.31 4.73
C TRP A 127 9.55 26.59 4.81
N GLU A 128 8.91 27.76 4.87
CA GLU A 128 9.58 29.07 4.76
C GLU A 128 10.46 29.43 5.97
N CYS A 129 10.26 28.79 7.14
CA CYS A 129 11.01 29.12 8.34
C CYS A 129 12.31 28.33 8.48
N ASP A 130 12.27 26.99 8.28
CA ASP A 130 13.41 26.10 8.52
C ASP A 130 13.26 24.73 7.80
N GLY A 131 12.53 24.67 6.68
CA GLY A 131 12.15 23.39 6.06
C GLY A 131 13.33 22.45 5.76
N ARG A 132 14.46 22.99 5.29
CA ARG A 132 15.63 22.18 4.88
C ARG A 132 16.43 21.60 6.03
N SER A 133 16.57 22.30 7.14
CA SER A 133 17.35 21.85 8.30
C SER A 133 16.63 20.75 9.09
N ARG A 134 15.29 20.71 8.99
CA ARG A 134 14.43 19.80 9.75
C ARG A 134 14.05 18.51 9.03
N ILE A 135 14.46 18.33 7.77
CA ILE A 135 14.16 17.11 7.00
C ILE A 135 14.64 15.85 7.73
N GLY A 136 15.80 15.92 8.39
CA GLY A 136 16.35 14.81 9.17
C GLY A 136 15.46 14.37 10.34
N GLU A 137 14.63 15.27 10.90
CA GLU A 137 13.71 14.95 12.00
C GLU A 137 12.62 13.97 11.58
N VAL A 138 12.24 13.99 10.28
CA VAL A 138 11.26 13.06 9.71
C VAL A 138 11.82 11.64 9.66
N PHE A 139 13.11 11.49 9.33
CA PHE A 139 13.80 10.20 9.21
C PHE A 139 14.50 9.81 10.51
N ASN A 140 13.74 9.83 11.61
CA ASN A 140 14.26 9.53 12.94
C ASN A 140 14.63 8.04 13.11
N ASP A 141 15.40 7.74 14.16
CA ASP A 141 15.89 6.39 14.46
C ASP A 141 14.74 5.38 14.60
N LYS A 142 13.58 5.80 15.14
CA LYS A 142 12.41 4.94 15.29
C LYS A 142 11.89 4.43 13.94
N LEU A 143 11.90 5.27 12.90
CA LEU A 143 11.52 4.85 11.54
C LEU A 143 12.48 3.76 11.04
N TRP A 144 13.78 3.97 11.19
CA TRP A 144 14.81 3.03 10.75
C TRP A 144 14.79 1.71 11.52
N GLU A 145 14.63 1.75 12.84
CA GLU A 145 14.48 0.57 13.69
C GLU A 145 13.27 -0.28 13.29
N GLN A 146 12.16 0.38 12.92
CA GLN A 146 10.96 -0.33 12.49
C GLN A 146 11.15 -0.99 11.11
N TYR A 147 11.87 -0.34 10.19
CA TYR A 147 12.26 -0.94 8.92
C TYR A 147 13.21 -2.13 9.11
N ASP A 148 14.18 -2.04 10.03
CA ASP A 148 15.09 -3.15 10.35
C ASP A 148 14.34 -4.34 10.97
N THR A 149 13.39 -4.05 11.87
CA THR A 149 12.49 -5.05 12.45
C THR A 149 11.66 -5.75 11.37
N TYR A 150 11.09 -4.99 10.45
CA TYR A 150 10.35 -5.53 9.31
C TYR A 150 11.25 -6.39 8.40
N GLN A 151 12.45 -5.93 8.08
CA GLN A 151 13.37 -6.67 7.21
C GLN A 151 13.88 -7.97 7.86
N THR A 152 14.12 -7.95 9.16
CA THR A 152 14.52 -9.14 9.93
C THR A 152 13.40 -10.17 10.00
N THR A 153 12.15 -9.72 10.16
CA THR A 153 10.97 -10.59 10.18
C THR A 153 10.52 -11.03 8.79
N TYR A 154 10.89 -10.32 7.73
CA TYR A 154 10.50 -10.62 6.35
C TYR A 154 10.93 -12.03 5.91
N ARG A 155 12.15 -12.45 6.25
CA ARG A 155 12.64 -13.79 5.85
C ARG A 155 11.81 -14.92 6.46
N SER A 156 11.50 -14.82 7.75
CA SER A 156 10.70 -15.84 8.45
C SER A 156 9.23 -15.79 8.03
N ALA A 157 8.69 -14.60 7.79
CA ALA A 157 7.36 -14.40 7.21
C ALA A 157 7.22 -15.08 5.84
N MET A 158 8.20 -14.87 4.95
CA MET A 158 8.20 -15.47 3.62
C MET A 158 8.37 -16.98 3.63
N GLN A 159 9.13 -17.53 4.58
CA GLN A 159 9.23 -18.97 4.77
C GLN A 159 7.87 -19.56 5.18
N LEU A 160 7.20 -18.95 6.16
CA LEU A 160 5.88 -19.37 6.61
C LEU A 160 4.86 -19.37 5.47
N LEU A 161 4.83 -18.29 4.67
CA LEU A 161 3.93 -18.19 3.52
C LEU A 161 4.25 -19.25 2.45
N ARG A 162 5.52 -19.57 2.21
CA ARG A 162 5.93 -20.63 1.27
C ARG A 162 5.55 -22.02 1.76
N ASP A 163 5.70 -22.27 3.05
CA ASP A 163 5.35 -23.55 3.65
C ASP A 163 3.82 -23.75 3.64
N LYS A 164 3.04 -22.69 3.87
CA LYS A 164 1.58 -22.72 3.70
C LYS A 164 1.18 -22.95 2.25
N ALA A 165 1.79 -22.23 1.30
CA ALA A 165 1.53 -22.42 -0.13
C ALA A 165 1.86 -23.83 -0.67
N ARG A 166 2.68 -24.61 0.05
CA ARG A 166 3.03 -26.00 -0.33
C ARG A 166 2.11 -27.04 0.28
N ASN A 167 1.49 -26.73 1.42
CA ASN A 167 0.81 -27.71 2.25
C ASN A 167 -0.70 -27.46 2.37
N ASP A 168 -1.19 -26.32 1.87
CA ASP A 168 -2.56 -25.87 2.05
C ASP A 168 -3.11 -25.36 0.70
N ASP A 169 -3.93 -26.17 0.04
CA ASP A 169 -4.51 -25.84 -1.27
C ASP A 169 -5.55 -24.73 -1.16
N ASP A 170 -6.28 -24.64 -0.04
CA ASP A 170 -7.27 -23.59 0.23
C ASP A 170 -6.59 -22.22 0.39
N PHE A 171 -5.42 -22.19 1.03
CA PHE A 171 -4.55 -21.00 1.07
C PHE A 171 -4.16 -20.54 -0.33
N VAL A 172 -3.75 -21.47 -1.20
CA VAL A 172 -3.30 -21.16 -2.57
C VAL A 172 -4.45 -20.64 -3.42
N GLU A 173 -5.64 -21.25 -3.33
CA GLU A 173 -6.82 -20.82 -4.08
C GLU A 173 -7.28 -19.42 -3.66
N LEU A 174 -7.31 -19.14 -2.35
CA LEU A 174 -7.65 -17.81 -1.84
C LEU A 174 -6.64 -16.76 -2.26
N CYS A 175 -5.35 -17.07 -2.17
CA CYS A 175 -4.29 -16.18 -2.66
C CYS A 175 -4.45 -15.92 -4.17
N LYS A 176 -4.82 -16.91 -4.99
CA LYS A 176 -5.06 -16.71 -6.43
C LYS A 176 -6.25 -15.78 -6.69
N ILE A 177 -7.36 -15.99 -6.00
CA ILE A 177 -8.56 -15.15 -6.16
C ILE A 177 -8.27 -13.70 -5.75
N ARG A 178 -7.59 -13.49 -4.62
CA ARG A 178 -7.29 -12.14 -4.10
C ARG A 178 -6.13 -11.44 -4.81
N ARG A 179 -5.08 -12.16 -5.20
CA ARG A 179 -3.97 -11.64 -6.02
C ARG A 179 -4.44 -11.27 -7.42
N GLY A 180 -5.41 -12.01 -7.96
CA GLY A 180 -6.03 -11.71 -9.25
C GLY A 180 -6.78 -10.37 -9.29
N ALA A 181 -7.13 -9.78 -8.14
CA ALA A 181 -7.80 -8.48 -8.06
C ALA A 181 -6.88 -7.31 -7.66
N ALA A 182 -5.66 -7.57 -7.17
CA ALA A 182 -4.76 -6.57 -6.59
C ALA A 182 -3.33 -6.63 -7.18
N LYS A 183 -2.81 -5.48 -7.60
CA LYS A 183 -1.52 -5.29 -8.30
C LYS A 183 -0.30 -5.73 -7.50
N TYR A 184 -0.36 -5.67 -6.16
CA TYR A 184 0.76 -5.95 -5.26
C TYR A 184 0.45 -7.09 -4.28
N GLY A 185 -0.12 -8.19 -4.77
CA GLY A 185 -0.35 -9.42 -4.02
C GLY A 185 0.81 -10.42 -4.03
#